data_AF-A0A382Q5Q4-F1
#
_entry.id   AF-A0A382Q5Q4-F1
#
_cell.length_a   1.000
_cell.length_b   1.000
_cell.length_c   1.000
_cell.angle_alpha   90.00
_cell.angle_beta   90.00
_cell.angle_gamma   90.00
#
_symmetry.space_group_name_H-M   'P 1'
#
loop_
_entity.id
_entity.type
_entity.pdbx_description
1 polymer ?
#
loop_
_entity_poly.entity_id
_entity_poly.type
_entity_poly.pdbx_seq_one_letter_code
_entity_poly.pdbx_strand_id
1 'polypeptide(L)' 'MQDGNPIIEVIKEITSNQVMLYAEASGDFNPIHVNKEFAEKSQFGRNIAHGMMVAATIS' A
#
# COMPACT_ATOMS: atom_id res chain seq x y z
N MET A 1 0.77 -31.74 20.57
CA MET A 1 0.52 -30.56 19.72
C MET A 1 1.47 -30.71 18.55
N GLN A 2 0.97 -30.94 17.33
CA GLN A 2 1.86 -30.93 16.17
C GLN A 2 2.17 -29.47 15.88
N ASP A 3 3.44 -29.11 15.99
CA ASP A 3 3.92 -27.78 15.64
C ASP A 3 3.54 -27.47 14.19
N GLY A 4 2.88 -26.33 14.01
CA GLY A 4 2.26 -25.94 12.74
C GLY A 4 3.25 -25.85 11.58
N ASN A 5 2.73 -26.06 10.37
CA ASN A 5 3.49 -25.94 9.13
C ASN A 5 4.30 -24.61 9.10
N PRO A 6 5.53 -24.61 8.55
CA PRO A 6 6.33 -23.41 8.44
C PRO A 6 5.61 -22.36 7.58
N ILE A 7 5.50 -21.14 8.10
CA ILE A 7 5.03 -19.99 7.34
C ILE A 7 6.18 -19.52 6.45
N ILE A 8 5.92 -19.39 5.15
CA ILE A 8 6.90 -18.90 4.17
C ILE A 8 6.96 -17.38 4.25
N GLU A 9 8.17 -16.83 4.35
CA GLU A 9 8.39 -15.39 4.23
C GLU A 9 8.18 -14.95 2.78
N VAL A 10 7.40 -13.89 2.59
CA VAL A 10 7.13 -13.29 1.27
C VAL A 10 7.48 -11.80 1.32
N ILE A 11 8.36 -11.37 0.42
CA ILE A 11 8.73 -9.96 0.24
C ILE A 11 8.10 -9.48 -1.06
N LYS A 12 7.32 -8.39 -0.99
CA LYS A 12 6.72 -7.73 -2.17
C LYS A 12 7.13 -6.26 -2.18
N GLU A 13 7.75 -5.83 -3.28
CA GLU A 13 8.04 -4.42 -3.51
C GLU A 13 6.76 -3.69 -3.95
N ILE A 14 6.50 -2.53 -3.34
CA ILE A 14 5.37 -1.67 -3.68
C ILE A 14 5.90 -0.41 -4.36
N THR A 15 5.42 -0.16 -5.57
CA THR A 15 5.82 0.95 -6.42
C THR A 15 4.73 2.02 -6.51
N SER A 16 5.10 3.27 -6.77
CA SER A 16 4.15 4.36 -6.96
C SER A 16 3.16 4.09 -8.12
N ASN A 17 3.58 3.33 -9.13
CA ASN A 17 2.70 2.94 -10.23
C ASN A 17 1.57 2.00 -9.75
N GLN A 18 1.89 1.03 -8.88
CA GLN A 18 0.85 0.16 -8.31
C GLN A 18 -0.11 0.94 -7.39
N VAL A 19 0.40 1.94 -6.65
CA VAL A 19 -0.44 2.84 -5.85
C VAL A 19 -1.40 3.62 -6.75
N MET A 20 -0.93 4.15 -7.87
CA MET A 20 -1.77 4.86 -8.83
C MET A 20 -2.82 3.94 -9.49
N LEU A 21 -2.41 2.75 -9.94
CA LEU A 21 -3.34 1.76 -10.51
C LEU A 21 -4.40 1.33 -9.50
N TYR A 22 -4.04 1.21 -8.22
CA TYR A 22 -5.02 0.92 -7.17
C TYR A 22 -6.02 2.07 -6.99
N ALA A 23 -5.56 3.34 -7.03
CA ALA A 23 -6.45 4.49 -6.99
C ALA A 23 -7.45 4.50 -8.16
N GLU A 24 -6.98 4.19 -9.37
CA GLU A 24 -7.84 4.06 -10.56
C GLU A 24 -8.87 2.95 -10.43
N ALA A 25 -8.46 1.78 -9.94
CA ALA A 25 -9.34 0.61 -9.81
C ALA A 25 -10.35 0.75 -8.66
N SER A 26 -9.94 1.33 -7.53
CA SER A 26 -10.77 1.47 -6.33
C SER A 26 -11.62 2.74 -6.31
N GLY A 27 -11.23 3.76 -7.06
CA GLY A 27 -11.77 5.11 -6.95
C GLY A 27 -11.25 5.89 -5.72
N ASP A 28 -10.32 5.34 -4.95
CA ASP A 28 -9.70 6.01 -3.81
C ASP A 28 -8.54 6.93 -4.25
N PHE A 29 -8.91 8.17 -4.55
CA PHE A 29 -8.00 9.25 -4.86
C PHE A 29 -7.71 10.15 -3.65
N ASN A 30 -7.71 9.60 -2.43
CA ASN A 30 -7.31 10.39 -1.26
C ASN A 30 -5.96 11.10 -1.54
N PRO A 31 -5.86 12.43 -1.37
CA PRO A 31 -4.66 13.19 -1.70
C PRO A 31 -3.37 12.66 -1.05
N ILE A 32 -3.47 11.95 0.08
CA ILE A 32 -2.31 11.32 0.72
C ILE A 32 -1.62 10.27 -0.15
N HIS A 33 -2.34 9.66 -1.10
CA HIS A 33 -1.81 8.63 -2.00
C HIS A 33 -1.36 9.20 -3.34
N VAL A 34 -2.03 10.25 -3.83
CA VAL A 34 -1.89 10.70 -5.23
C VAL A 34 -1.34 12.12 -5.40
N ASN A 35 -1.30 12.95 -4.35
CA ASN A 35 -0.87 14.34 -4.44
C ASN A 35 0.40 14.59 -3.59
N LYS A 36 1.51 14.85 -4.29
CA LYS A 36 2.81 15.11 -3.66
C LYS A 36 2.80 16.32 -2.72
N GLU A 37 2.25 17.45 -3.16
CA GLU A 37 2.24 18.69 -2.37
C GLU A 37 1.39 18.56 -1.10
N PHE A 38 0.29 17.80 -1.18
CA PHE A 38 -0.52 17.49 -0.02
C PHE A 38 0.24 16.57 0.94
N ALA A 39 0.83 15.50 0.42
CA ALA A 39 1.50 14.50 1.24
C ALA A 39 2.78 15.03 1.92
N GLU A 40 3.51 15.95 1.27
CA GLU A 40 4.66 16.67 1.86
C GLU A 40 4.28 17.48 3.10
N LYS A 41 3.05 18.01 3.17
CA LYS A 41 2.52 18.74 4.34
C LYS A 41 1.94 17.84 5.42
N SER A 42 1.79 16.54 5.12
CA SER A 42 1.31 15.56 6.08
C SER A 42 2.43 15.07 7.00
N GLN A 43 2.09 14.37 8.08
CA GLN A 43 3.07 13.71 8.96
C GLN A 43 3.97 12.68 8.23
N PHE A 44 3.56 12.21 7.05
CA PHE A 44 4.31 11.22 6.28
C PHE A 44 5.38 11.86 5.37
N GLY A 45 5.28 13.16 5.07
CA GLY A 45 6.23 13.91 4.25
C GLY A 45 6.33 13.48 2.78
N ARG A 46 5.56 12.48 2.34
CA ARG A 46 5.49 11.95 0.97
C ARG A 46 4.24 11.09 0.80
N ASN A 47 3.90 10.77 -0.44
CA ASN A 47 2.83 9.82 -0.74
C ASN A 47 3.13 8.45 -0.13
N ILE A 48 2.09 7.78 0.35
CA ILE A 48 2.14 6.43 0.90
C ILE A 48 1.16 5.52 0.14
N ALA A 49 1.36 4.20 0.22
CA ALA A 49 0.43 3.24 -0.38
C ALA A 49 -0.91 3.17 0.39
N HIS A 50 -1.97 2.76 -0.28
CA HIS A 50 -3.28 2.51 0.34
C HIS A 50 -3.21 1.34 1.32
N GLY A 51 -3.81 1.47 2.51
CA GLY A 51 -3.83 0.39 3.50
C GLY A 51 -4.52 -0.87 2.97
N MET A 52 -5.66 -0.71 2.29
CA MET A 52 -6.40 -1.83 1.70
C MET A 52 -5.66 -2.49 0.53
N MET A 53 -4.84 -1.74 -0.21
CA MET A 53 -3.93 -2.32 -1.21
C MET A 53 -2.93 -3.26 -0.54
N VAL A 54 -2.27 -2.82 0.54
CA VAL A 54 -1.29 -3.64 1.27
C VAL A 54 -1.94 -4.90 1.84
N ALA A 55 -3.12 -4.79 2.46
CA ALA A 55 -3.87 -5.94 2.97
C ALA A 55 -4.20 -6.96 1.86
N ALA A 56 -4.57 -6.49 0.67
CA ALA A 56 -4.83 -7.34 -0.49
C ALA A 56 -3.57 -8.06 -1.00
N THR A 57 -2.36 -7.55 -0.73
CA THR A 57 -1.12 -8.23 -1.15
C THR A 57 -0.73 -9.42 -0.28
N ILE A 58 -1.31 -9.57 0.91
CA ILE A 58 -1.00 -10.67 1.85
C ILE A 58 -2.11 -11.72 1.96
N SER A 59 -3.23 -11.54 1.25
CA SER A 59 -4.40 -12.44 1.25
C SER A 59 -4.47 -13.32 0.01
#